data_AF-U5D194-F1
#
_entry.id   AF-U5D194-F1
#
_cell.length_a   1.000
_cell.length_b   1.000
_cell.length_c   1.000
_cell.angle_alpha   90.00
_cell.angle_beta   90.00
_cell.angle_gamma   90.00
#
_symmetry.space_group_name_H-M   'P 1'
#
loop_
_entity.id
_entity.type
_entity.pdbx_description
1 polymer ?
#
loop_
_entity_poly.entity_id
_entity_poly.type
_entity_poly.pdbx_seq_one_letter_code
_entity_poly.pdbx_strand_id
1 'polypeptide(L)' 'TKKDANFYVQLHDQIVEEVGDKHVVQFITDNVRACVSAGNKLKDKRKHLVWTSCAAHSIDLMLEEISEIKIVKETLQEA' A
#
# COMPACT_ATOMS: atom_id res chain seq x y z
N THR A 1 6.41 -17.01 6.46
CA THR A 1 4.93 -16.95 6.50
C THR A 1 4.48 -15.97 5.43
N LYS A 2 3.59 -16.36 4.51
CA LYS A 2 3.16 -15.50 3.40
C LYS A 2 2.26 -14.38 3.96
N LYS A 3 2.63 -13.12 3.73
CA LYS A 3 1.79 -11.96 4.11
C LYS A 3 0.71 -11.76 3.04
N ASP A 4 -0.39 -12.50 3.17
CA ASP A 4 -1.53 -12.40 2.27
C ASP A 4 -2.55 -11.34 2.75
N ALA A 5 -3.64 -11.17 2.00
CA ALA A 5 -4.66 -10.17 2.34
C ALA A 5 -5.31 -10.44 3.72
N ASN A 6 -5.46 -11.70 4.13
CA ASN A 6 -6.08 -12.03 5.40
C ASN A 6 -5.17 -11.67 6.58
N PHE A 7 -3.86 -11.90 6.43
CA PHE A 7 -2.86 -11.43 7.40
C PHE A 7 -2.99 -9.92 7.64
N TYR A 8 -3.06 -9.12 6.56
CA TYR A 8 -3.17 -7.66 6.69
C TYR A 8 -4.51 -7.21 7.27
N VAL A 9 -5.63 -7.87 6.93
CA VAL A 9 -6.93 -7.57 7.55
C VAL A 9 -6.89 -7.79 9.05
N GLN A 10 -6.34 -8.93 9.50
CA GLN A 10 -6.22 -9.23 10.92
C GLN A 10 -5.32 -8.23 11.64
N LEU A 11 -4.21 -7.84 11.00
CA LEU A 11 -3.31 -6.82 11.56
C LEU A 11 -4.00 -5.45 11.68
N HIS A 12 -4.72 -5.00 10.66
CA HIS A 12 -5.48 -3.75 10.72
C HIS A 12 -6.58 -3.81 11.79
N ASP A 13 -7.21 -4.96 11.97
CA ASP A 13 -8.21 -5.16 13.02
C ASP A 13 -7.62 -4.99 14.42
N GLN A 14 -6.47 -5.65 14.68
CA GLN A 14 -5.74 -5.56 15.94
C GLN A 14 -5.30 -4.13 16.24
N ILE A 15 -4.74 -3.43 15.25
CA ILE A 15 -4.30 -2.03 15.41
C ILE A 15 -5.48 -1.14 15.80
N VAL A 16 -6.64 -1.32 15.16
CA VAL A 16 -7.83 -0.52 15.49
C VAL A 16 -8.40 -0.87 16.86
N GLU A 17 -8.33 -2.14 17.28
CA GLU A 17 -8.74 -2.54 18.63
C GLU A 17 -7.82 -1.93 19.70
N GLU A 18 -6.52 -1.88 19.44
CA GLU A 18 -5.51 -1.31 20.33
C GLU A 18 -5.61 0.22 20.43
N VAL A 19 -5.69 0.90 19.28
CA VAL A 19 -5.75 2.38 19.20
C VAL A 19 -7.15 2.92 19.51
N GLY A 20 -8.17 2.10 19.27
CA GLY A 20 -9.57 2.45 19.36
C GLY A 20 -10.13 2.96 18.02
N ASP A 21 -11.30 2.44 17.64
CA ASP A 21 -11.97 2.66 16.35
C ASP A 21 -12.17 4.13 15.96
N LYS A 22 -12.37 5.00 16.96
CA LYS A 22 -12.58 6.44 16.75
C LYS A 22 -11.29 7.24 16.52
N HIS A 23 -10.14 6.67 16.85
CA HIS A 23 -8.85 7.36 16.78
C HIS A 23 -8.06 7.00 15.52
N VAL A 24 -8.50 5.98 14.78
CA VAL A 24 -7.92 5.63 13.49
C VAL A 24 -8.76 6.26 12.39
N VAL A 25 -8.10 6.99 11.48
CA VAL A 25 -8.77 7.66 10.35
C VAL A 25 -8.36 7.02 9.02
N GLN A 26 -7.09 6.60 8.92
CA GLN A 26 -6.53 6.15 7.65
C GLN A 26 -5.45 5.08 7.82
N PHE A 27 -5.45 4.11 6.91
CA PHE A 27 -4.32 3.22 6.68
C PHE A 27 -3.62 3.57 5.37
N ILE A 28 -2.30 3.70 5.44
CA ILE A 28 -1.43 3.94 4.29
C ILE A 28 -0.46 2.76 4.21
N THR A 29 -0.60 1.93 3.18
CA THR A 29 0.22 0.71 2.99
C THR A 29 0.82 0.69 1.59
N ASP A 30 1.75 -0.23 1.33
CA ASP A 30 2.24 -0.47 -0.03
C ASP A 30 1.11 -0.81 -1.03
N ASN A 31 1.46 -0.80 -2.33
CA ASN A 31 0.55 -1.10 -3.43
C ASN A 31 0.60 -2.59 -3.84
N VAL A 32 1.14 -3.46 -2.98
CA VAL A 32 1.16 -4.90 -3.28
C VAL A 32 -0.28 -5.43 -3.25
N ARG A 33 -0.61 -6.34 -4.17
CA ARG A 33 -1.98 -6.91 -4.33
C ARG A 33 -2.64 -7.34 -3.02
N ALA A 34 -1.87 -7.88 -2.08
CA ALA A 34 -2.36 -8.29 -0.77
C ALA A 34 -2.86 -7.10 0.07
N CYS A 35 -2.10 -6.00 0.10
CA CYS A 35 -2.44 -4.77 0.82
C CYS A 35 -3.63 -4.06 0.19
N VAL A 36 -3.70 -4.02 -1.15
CA VAL A 36 -4.86 -3.47 -1.88
C VAL A 36 -6.14 -4.25 -1.52
N SER A 37 -6.07 -5.59 -1.54
CA SER A 37 -7.21 -6.43 -1.19
C SER A 37 -7.63 -6.25 0.28
N ALA A 38 -6.66 -6.16 1.20
CA ALA A 38 -6.92 -5.93 2.61
C ALA A 38 -7.52 -4.55 2.88
N GLY A 39 -7.03 -3.51 2.20
CA GLY A 39 -7.54 -2.15 2.28
C GLY A 39 -8.99 -2.03 1.81
N ASN A 40 -9.34 -2.72 0.71
CA ASN A 40 -10.73 -2.78 0.24
C ASN A 40 -11.64 -3.48 1.26
N LYS A 41 -11.22 -4.64 1.79
CA LYS A 41 -11.97 -5.34 2.85
C LYS A 41 -12.14 -4.50 4.11
N LEU A 42 -11.11 -3.71 4.47
CA LEU A 42 -11.18 -2.82 5.62
C LEU A 42 -12.23 -1.72 5.42
N LYS A 43 -12.27 -1.10 4.23
CA LYS A 43 -13.29 -0.11 3.87
C LYS A 43 -14.71 -0.68 3.94
N ASP A 44 -14.90 -1.92 3.49
CA ASP A 44 -16.19 -2.61 3.57
C ASP A 44 -16.60 -2.89 5.03
N LYS A 45 -15.66 -3.30 5.87
CA LYS A 45 -15.90 -3.62 7.29
C LYS A 45 -16.13 -2.38 8.15
N ARG A 46 -15.40 -1.29 7.87
CA ARG A 46 -15.36 -0.06 8.68
C ARG A 46 -15.44 1.17 7.77
N LYS A 47 -16.68 1.60 7.49
CA LYS A 47 -16.98 2.65 6.49
C LYS A 47 -16.37 4.02 6.81
N HIS A 48 -16.00 4.31 8.05
CA HIS A 48 -15.35 5.57 8.44
C HIS A 48 -13.84 5.57 8.18
N LEU A 49 -13.23 4.40 7.99
CA LEU A 49 -11.81 4.29 7.74
C LEU A 49 -11.50 4.45 6.25
N VAL A 50 -10.46 5.24 5.97
CA VAL A 50 -9.91 5.38 4.62
C VAL A 50 -8.71 4.48 4.47
N TRP A 51 -8.56 3.89 3.29
CA TRP A 51 -7.32 3.22 2.87
C TRP A 51 -6.83 3.85 1.58
N THR A 52 -5.51 4.10 1.53
CA THR A 52 -4.80 4.64 0.37
C THR A 52 -3.47 3.92 0.19
N SER A 53 -3.03 3.77 -1.05
CA SER A 53 -1.69 3.28 -1.35
C SER A 53 -0.61 4.29 -0.92
N CYS A 54 0.58 3.78 -0.66
CA CYS A 54 1.74 4.56 -0.30
C CYS A 54 2.24 5.35 -1.51
N ALA A 55 2.29 6.67 -1.39
CA ALA A 55 2.77 7.56 -2.42
C ALA A 55 4.26 7.32 -2.73
N ALA A 56 5.10 7.13 -1.70
CA ALA A 56 6.53 6.88 -1.90
C ALA A 56 6.79 5.63 -2.75
N HIS A 57 6.11 4.52 -2.45
CA HIS A 57 6.23 3.30 -3.24
C HIS A 57 5.61 3.44 -4.64
N SER A 58 4.55 4.24 -4.77
CA SER A 58 3.96 4.52 -6.08
C SER A 58 4.94 5.34 -6.95
N ILE A 59 5.67 6.29 -6.36
CA ILE A 59 6.71 7.07 -7.04
C ILE A 59 7.88 6.18 -7.44
N ASP A 60 8.32 5.30 -6.55
CA ASP A 60 9.37 4.31 -6.82
C ASP A 60 9.03 3.46 -8.06
N LEU A 61 7.83 2.89 -8.12
CA LEU A 61 7.36 2.13 -9.29
C LEU A 61 7.28 2.98 -10.57
N MET A 62 6.81 4.23 -10.48
CA MET A 62 6.79 5.15 -11.62
C MET A 62 8.22 5.42 -12.13
N LEU A 63 9.19 5.59 -11.22
CA LEU A 63 10.58 5.80 -11.58
C LEU A 63 11.23 4.55 -12.18
N GLU A 64 10.93 3.36 -11.65
CA GLU A 64 11.35 2.10 -12.25
C GLU A 64 10.85 1.97 -13.70
N GLU A 65 9.57 2.26 -13.96
CA GLU A 65 9.01 2.23 -15.32
C GLU A 65 9.67 3.29 -16.23
N ILE A 66 9.92 4.49 -15.72
CA ILE A 66 10.63 5.54 -16.46
C ILE A 66 12.07 5.12 -16.79
N SER A 67 12.74 4.43 -15.86
CA SER A 67 14.12 3.96 -16.05
C SER A 67 14.26 2.96 -17.20
N GLU A 68 13.19 2.24 -17.53
CA GLU A 68 13.14 1.27 -18.63
C GLU A 68 12.87 1.90 -20.00
N ILE A 69 12.52 3.21 -20.06
CA ILE A 69 12.37 3.94 -21.32
C ILE A 69 13.73 3.98 -22.00
N LYS A 70 13.81 3.46 -23.24
CA LYS A 70 15.07 3.29 -23.99
C LYS A 70 16.06 4.44 -23.85
N ILE A 71 15.64 5.67 -24.13
CA ILE A 71 16.51 6.85 -24.06
C ILE A 71 17.01 7.12 -22.63
N VAL A 72 16.15 6.96 -21.62
CA VAL A 72 16.51 7.12 -20.20
C VAL A 72 17.47 6.01 -19.79
N LYS A 73 17.18 4.76 -20.16
CA LYS A 73 18.01 3.59 -19.89
C LYS A 73 19.42 3.71 -20.47
N GLU A 74 19.52 4.11 -21.74
CA GLU A 74 20.80 4.36 -22.41
C GLU A 74 21.56 5.49 -21.71
N THR A 75 20.88 6.60 -21.40
CA THR A 75 21.49 7.74 -20.68
C THR A 75 22.01 7.33 -19.29
N LEU A 76 21.27 6.50 -18.55
CA LEU A 76 21.67 6.02 -17.23
C LEU A 76 22.85 5.03 -17.27
N GLN A 77 23.03 4.31 -18.38
CA GLN A 77 24.16 3.38 -18.57
C GLN A 77 25.47 4.10 -18.95
N GLU A 78 25.36 5.30 -19.52
CA GLU A 78 26.50 6.16 -19.90
C GLU A 78 27.02 7.04 -18.75
N ALA A 79 26.25 7.15 -17.65
CA ALA A 79 26.58 7.91 -16.44
C ALA A 79 27.51 7.14 -15.48
#